data_AF-A0A0D0E4Y2-F1
#
_entry.id   AF-A0A0D0E4Y2-F1
#
_cell.length_a   1.000
_cell.length_b   1.000
_cell.length_c   1.000
_cell.angle_alpha   90.00
_cell.angle_beta   90.00
_cell.angle_gamma   90.00
#
_symmetry.space_group_name_H-M   'P 1'
#
loop_
_entity.id
_entity.type
_entity.pdbx_description
1 polymer ?
#
loop_
_entity_poly.entity_id
_entity_poly.type
_entity_poly.pdbx_seq_one_letter_code
_entity_poly.pdbx_strand_id
1 'polypeptide(L)' 'CGMWIGGDKRDIREHLQKWHGVRKGRDKDMISCLWLGCATRPLLKESLSRHVRSVHFG' A
#
# COMPACT_ATOMS: atom_id res chain seq x y z
N CYS A 1 3.22 3.37 8.93
CA CYS A 1 2.62 4.30 9.92
C CYS A 1 2.29 3.64 11.28
N GLY A 2 2.45 2.32 11.46
CA GLY A 2 2.24 1.67 12.77
C GLY A 2 0.77 1.43 13.15
N MET A 3 -0.19 1.76 12.28
CA MET A 3 -1.60 1.44 12.49
C MET A 3 -1.90 0.00 12.09
N TRP A 4 -2.75 -0.64 12.88
CA TRP A 4 -3.34 -1.93 12.53
C TRP A 4 -4.41 -1.73 11.45
N ILE A 5 -4.36 -2.55 10.40
CA ILE A 5 -5.35 -2.59 9.32
C ILE A 5 -5.67 -4.04 8.99
N GLY A 6 -6.88 -4.30 8.50
CA GLY A 6 -7.19 -5.60 7.91
C GLY A 6 -6.31 -5.86 6.69
N GLY A 7 -5.88 -7.11 6.50
CA GLY A 7 -5.04 -7.55 5.35
C GLY A 7 -5.79 -7.59 4.01
N ASP A 8 -7.04 -7.14 3.98
CA ASP A 8 -7.88 -7.13 2.79
C ASP A 8 -7.51 -6.02 1.80
N LYS A 9 -7.64 -6.30 0.50
CA LYS A 9 -7.28 -5.34 -0.57
C LYS A 9 -8.07 -4.04 -0.45
N ARG A 10 -9.30 -4.12 0.07
CA ARG A 10 -10.17 -2.97 0.31
C ARG A 10 -9.63 -2.12 1.47
N ASP A 11 -9.36 -2.76 2.61
CA ASP A 11 -8.84 -2.12 3.83
C ASP A 11 -7.48 -1.47 3.61
N ILE A 12 -6.56 -2.17 2.94
CA ILE A 12 -5.24 -1.62 2.56
C ILE A 12 -5.42 -0.40 1.67
N ARG A 13 -6.31 -0.45 0.66
CA ARG A 13 -6.53 0.66 -0.26
C ARG A 13 -7.16 1.87 0.42
N GLU A 14 -8.13 1.65 1.29
CA GLU A 14 -8.78 2.70 2.06
C GLU A 14 -7.78 3.38 3.00
N HIS A 15 -6.96 2.59 3.71
CA HIS A 15 -5.90 3.10 4.56
C HIS A 15 -4.93 4.01 3.80
N LEU A 16 -4.45 3.53 2.65
CA LEU A 16 -3.55 4.30 1.78
C LEU A 16 -4.19 5.60 1.28
N GLN A 17 -5.49 5.59 0.99
CA GLN A 17 -6.22 6.80 0.58
C GLN A 17 -6.35 7.81 1.71
N LYS A 18 -6.82 7.36 2.88
CA LYS A 18 -7.12 8.23 4.03
C LYS A 18 -5.87 8.79 4.69
N TRP A 19 -4.83 7.96 4.84
CA TRP A 19 -3.66 8.30 5.67
C TRP A 19 -2.42 8.66 4.87
N HIS A 20 -2.35 8.24 3.61
CA HIS A 20 -1.18 8.43 2.75
C HIS A 20 -1.49 9.19 1.46
N GLY A 21 -2.70 9.74 1.32
CA GLY A 21 -3.07 10.63 0.22
C GLY A 21 -3.11 9.96 -1.16
N VAL A 22 -3.20 8.63 -1.22
CA VAL A 22 -3.14 7.88 -2.48
C VAL A 22 -4.43 8.09 -3.30
N ARG A 23 -4.43 9.04 -4.23
CA ARG A 23 -5.62 9.45 -5.04
C ARG A 23 -6.19 8.33 -5.93
N LYS A 24 -7.52 8.22 -6.08
CA LYS A 24 -8.20 7.32 -7.03
C LYS A 24 -7.80 7.61 -8.49
N GLY A 25 -7.74 6.57 -9.34
CA GLY A 25 -7.56 6.73 -10.79
C GLY A 25 -6.11 6.81 -11.32
N ARG A 26 -5.10 6.51 -10.49
CA ARG A 26 -3.69 6.47 -10.91
C ARG A 26 -3.05 5.10 -10.69
N ASP A 27 -3.70 4.04 -11.12
CA ASP A 27 -3.21 2.67 -10.89
C ASP A 27 -1.83 2.41 -11.53
N LYS A 28 -1.47 3.18 -12.57
CA LYS A 28 -0.15 3.18 -13.21
C LYS A 28 0.92 4.06 -12.53
N ASP A 29 0.57 4.81 -11.50
CA ASP A 29 1.54 5.65 -10.77
C ASP A 29 2.53 4.77 -10.01
N MET A 30 3.79 5.20 -9.96
CA MET A 30 4.84 4.50 -9.22
C MET A 30 4.89 5.08 -7.81
N ILE A 31 4.64 4.23 -6.81
CA ILE A 31 4.61 4.60 -5.40
C ILE A 31 5.57 3.71 -4.59
N SER A 32 6.29 4.34 -3.66
CA SER A 32 7.12 3.63 -2.69
C SER A 32 6.25 3.06 -1.57
N CYS A 33 6.61 1.87 -1.08
CA CYS A 33 5.98 1.30 0.10
C CYS A 33 6.33 2.15 1.33
N LEU A 34 5.32 2.61 2.07
CA LEU A 34 5.49 3.41 3.29
C LEU A 34 5.44 2.56 4.57
N TRP A 35 5.59 1.24 4.41
CA TRP A 35 5.67 0.31 5.53
C TRP A 35 6.99 0.50 6.28
N LEU A 36 6.94 0.42 7.60
CA LEU A 36 8.12 0.69 8.43
C LEU A 36 9.22 -0.34 8.11
N GLY A 37 10.39 0.14 7.69
CA GLY A 37 11.53 -0.71 7.31
C GLY A 37 11.42 -1.37 5.93
N CYS A 38 10.41 -1.06 5.11
CA CYS A 38 10.31 -1.61 3.77
C CYS A 38 11.14 -0.80 2.77
N ALA A 39 12.22 -1.41 2.27
CA ALA A 39 13.15 -0.79 1.31
C ALA A 39 12.88 -1.20 -0.16
N THR A 40 11.63 -1.60 -0.47
CA THR A 40 11.27 -2.02 -1.83
C THR A 40 11.29 -0.84 -2.82
N ARG A 41 11.73 -1.11 -4.04
CA ARG A 41 11.71 -0.14 -5.17
C ARG A 41 10.29 0.40 -5.40
N PRO A 42 10.12 1.60 -5.98
CA PRO A 42 8.79 2.09 -6.35
C PRO A 42 8.05 1.05 -7.20
N LEU A 43 6.81 0.75 -6.84
CA LEU A 43 5.96 -0.20 -7.53
C LEU A 43 4.70 0.48 -8.02
N LEU A 44 4.07 -0.12 -9.02
CA LEU A 44 2.76 0.33 -9.48
C LEU A 44 1.78 0.34 -8.32
N LYS A 45 1.00 1.41 -8.23
CA LYS A 45 0.00 1.58 -7.19
C LYS A 45 -0.98 0.41 -7.13
N GLU A 46 -1.38 -0.16 -8.27
CA GLU A 46 -2.23 -1.36 -8.31
C GLU A 46 -1.59 -2.60 -7.65
N SER A 47 -0.25 -2.67 -7.69
CA SER A 47 0.53 -3.76 -7.11
C SER A 47 0.82 -3.55 -5.62
N LEU A 48 0.63 -2.33 -5.09
CA LEU A 48 0.92 -2.01 -3.69
C LEU A 48 0.12 -2.86 -2.70
N SER A 49 -1.17 -3.07 -2.95
CA SER A 49 -1.97 -3.92 -2.07
C SER A 49 -1.50 -5.38 -2.06
N ARG A 50 -1.08 -5.91 -3.22
CA ARG A 50 -0.55 -7.27 -3.32
C ARG A 50 0.81 -7.38 -2.64
N HIS A 51 1.69 -6.40 -2.86
CA HIS A 51 2.99 -6.30 -2.19
C HIS A 51 2.82 -6.29 -0.67
N VAL A 52 1.96 -5.41 -0.15
CA VAL A 52 1.71 -5.29 1.30
C VAL A 52 1.21 -6.61 1.87
N ARG A 53 0.24 -7.26 1.21
CA ARG A 53 -0.29 -8.54 1.68
C ARG A 53 0.80 -9.63 1.72
N SER A 54 1.50 -9.86 0.61
CA SER A 54 2.46 -10.95 0.50
C SER A 54 3.75 -10.74 1.30
N VAL A 55 4.19 -9.48 1.48
CA VAL A 55 5.46 -9.17 2.15
C VAL A 55 5.28 -8.88 3.64
N HIS A 56 4.15 -8.31 4.05
CA HIS A 56 3.95 -7.84 5.42
C HIS A 56 2.88 -8.59 6.21
N PHE A 57 1.96 -9.30 5.55
CA PHE A 57 0.89 -10.03 6.22
C PHE A 57 0.99 -11.56 6.14
N GLY A 58 1.78 -12.12 5.22
CA GLY A 58 1.94 -13.57 5.06
C GLY A 58 0.71 -14.24 4.49
#